data_AF-A9UTJ9-F1
#
_entry.id   AF-A9UTJ9-F1
#
_cell.length_a   1.000
_cell.length_b   1.000
_cell.length_c   1.000
_cell.angle_alpha   90.00
_cell.angle_beta   90.00
_cell.angle_gamma   90.00
#
_symmetry.space_group_name_H-M   'P 1'
#
loop_
_entity.id
_entity.type
_entity.pdbx_description
1 polymer ?
#
loop_
_entity_poly.entity_id
_entity_poly.type
_entity_poly.pdbx_seq_one_letter_code
_entity_poly.pdbx_strand_id
1 'polypeptide(L)'
;CAEECSGNGECNPDGKCECAPCFHGVLCDESCSGHGVCTAEVCECDDDWGGDLCQSPICPGEDGACNGHGACNSYLHECVCGVGWSGDDCSPAICFDGPSCTRECSNHGTCVNGGCECDTAWWGERCGIRGCPGVGESCSGHGTCNPEEQVCRCDPGWRGVDCNTPDCPGEPDCNARGDCDPDEAYSRPICGTCGCAAGWTGTFCTEFDCANNCSAHGTCVWDNGDDLPHCECEPGFAGDNC
;
A
#
# COMPACT_ATOMS: atom_id res chain seq x y z
N CYS A 1 21.53 -58.93 -7.00
CA CYS A 1 21.62 -57.49 -6.71
C CYS A 1 23.08 -57.13 -6.50
N ALA A 2 23.46 -55.86 -6.70
CA ALA A 2 24.79 -55.39 -6.31
C ALA A 2 24.93 -55.44 -4.78
N GLU A 3 26.10 -55.88 -4.31
CA GLU A 3 26.52 -55.90 -2.90
C GLU A 3 25.46 -56.35 -1.88
N GLU A 4 24.62 -57.34 -2.23
CA GLU A 4 23.57 -57.89 -1.34
C GLU A 4 22.70 -56.81 -0.68
N CYS A 5 22.37 -55.74 -1.41
CA CYS A 5 21.56 -54.63 -0.88
C CYS A 5 22.16 -53.98 0.38
N SER A 6 23.50 -53.86 0.39
CA SER A 6 24.29 -53.27 1.47
C SER A 6 24.12 -53.97 2.83
N GLY A 7 23.56 -55.19 2.84
CA GLY A 7 23.21 -55.93 4.05
C GLY A 7 21.93 -55.44 4.75
N ASN A 8 21.22 -54.48 4.18
CA ASN A 8 20.05 -53.82 4.78
C ASN A 8 18.75 -54.08 3.98
N GLY A 9 18.66 -55.21 3.30
CA GLY A 9 17.48 -55.56 2.52
C GLY A 9 17.56 -56.93 1.86
N GLU A 10 16.48 -57.31 1.18
CA GLU A 10 16.39 -58.56 0.44
C GLU A 10 16.35 -58.30 -1.07
N CYS A 11 17.04 -59.13 -1.84
CA CYS A 11 17.07 -59.02 -3.30
C CYS A 11 15.91 -59.78 -3.91
N ASN A 12 15.01 -59.08 -4.61
CA ASN A 12 13.87 -59.70 -5.25
C ASN A 12 14.24 -60.35 -6.61
N PRO A 13 13.36 -61.19 -7.20
CA PRO A 13 13.64 -61.90 -8.45
C PRO A 13 13.92 -61.00 -9.67
N ASP A 14 13.43 -59.77 -9.66
CA ASP A 14 13.67 -58.76 -10.71
C ASP A 14 15.01 -58.05 -10.54
N GLY A 15 15.77 -58.36 -9.48
CA GLY A 15 17.07 -57.79 -9.19
C GLY A 15 17.02 -56.42 -8.52
N LYS A 16 15.88 -56.04 -7.93
CA LYS A 16 15.71 -54.83 -7.11
C LYS A 16 15.82 -55.17 -5.63
N CYS A 17 16.35 -54.25 -4.84
CA CYS A 17 16.41 -54.38 -3.38
C CYS A 17 15.08 -53.95 -2.74
N GLU A 18 14.60 -54.78 -1.82
CA GLU A 18 13.52 -54.50 -0.89
C GLU A 18 14.15 -54.20 0.47
N CYS A 19 14.17 -52.93 0.86
CA CYS A 19 14.91 -52.48 2.03
C CYS A 19 14.23 -52.85 3.34
N ALA A 20 15.04 -53.14 4.35
CA ALA A 20 14.61 -53.29 5.73
C ALA A 20 14.06 -51.96 6.28
N PRO A 21 13.26 -51.98 7.36
CA PRO A 21 12.79 -50.76 8.02
C PRO A 21 13.96 -49.80 8.33
N CYS A 22 13.71 -48.50 8.22
CA CYS A 22 14.70 -47.41 8.28
C CYS A 22 15.63 -47.24 7.06
N PHE A 23 15.70 -48.18 6.11
CA PHE A 23 16.63 -48.09 4.97
C PHE A 23 15.93 -47.78 3.65
N HIS A 24 16.58 -47.00 2.79
CA HIS A 24 16.11 -46.70 1.45
C HIS A 24 17.28 -46.47 0.47
N GLY A 25 16.95 -46.00 -0.74
CA GLY A 25 17.88 -45.93 -1.86
C GLY A 25 17.81 -47.19 -2.73
N VAL A 26 18.53 -47.17 -3.85
CA VAL A 26 18.53 -48.29 -4.80
C VAL A 26 19.23 -49.52 -4.20
N LEU A 27 20.18 -49.31 -3.28
CA LEU A 27 20.99 -50.35 -2.65
C LEU A 27 20.73 -50.48 -1.15
N CYS A 28 19.71 -49.82 -0.59
CA CYS A 28 19.42 -49.82 0.86
C CYS A 28 20.60 -49.32 1.70
N ASP A 29 21.37 -48.39 1.16
CA ASP A 29 22.58 -47.80 1.74
C ASP A 29 22.29 -46.53 2.56
N GLU A 30 21.09 -45.97 2.43
CA GLU A 30 20.67 -44.76 3.15
C GLU A 30 19.82 -45.15 4.36
N SER A 31 20.36 -44.92 5.57
CA SER A 31 19.66 -45.15 6.85
C SER A 31 19.03 -43.84 7.32
N CYS A 32 17.71 -43.82 7.52
CA CYS A 32 16.95 -42.65 7.98
C CYS A 32 17.34 -41.36 7.23
N SER A 33 17.56 -41.47 5.91
CA SER A 33 18.02 -40.38 5.04
C SER A 33 19.28 -39.64 5.50
N GLY A 34 20.04 -40.21 6.45
CA GLY A 34 21.18 -39.56 7.09
C GLY A 34 20.82 -38.51 8.16
N HIS A 35 19.54 -38.39 8.54
CA HIS A 35 19.00 -37.37 9.45
C HIS A 35 18.28 -37.97 10.65
N GLY A 36 18.77 -39.11 11.12
CA GLY A 36 18.21 -39.77 12.28
C GLY A 36 18.91 -41.08 12.60
N VAL A 37 18.44 -41.72 13.66
CA VAL A 37 18.95 -42.99 14.15
C VAL A 37 17.85 -44.03 14.10
N CYS A 38 18.12 -45.19 13.52
CA CYS A 38 17.17 -46.29 13.51
C CYS A 38 17.13 -46.98 14.88
N THR A 39 16.00 -46.90 15.56
CA THR A 39 15.73 -47.53 16.85
C THR A 39 14.47 -48.39 16.74
N ALA A 40 14.61 -49.69 17.02
CA ALA A 40 13.49 -50.65 16.99
C ALA A 40 12.62 -50.56 15.71
N GLU A 41 13.27 -50.57 14.54
CA GLU A 41 12.63 -50.51 13.20
C GLU A 41 11.94 -49.17 12.86
N VAL A 42 12.15 -48.13 13.67
CA VAL A 42 11.62 -46.78 13.46
C VAL A 42 12.78 -45.79 13.41
N CYS A 43 12.69 -44.78 12.54
CA CYS A 43 13.65 -43.69 12.53
C CYS A 43 13.31 -42.64 13.60
N GLU A 44 14.21 -42.44 14.56
CA GLU A 44 14.21 -41.27 15.44
C GLU A 44 14.97 -40.13 14.74
N CYS A 45 14.23 -39.15 14.22
CA CYS A 45 14.80 -38.06 13.43
C CYS A 45 15.51 -36.99 14.27
N ASP A 46 16.48 -36.34 13.64
CA ASP A 46 17.11 -35.13 14.17
C ASP A 46 16.09 -33.97 14.24
N ASP A 47 16.35 -32.97 15.09
CA ASP A 47 15.38 -31.92 15.47
C ASP A 47 14.71 -31.20 14.28
N ASP A 48 15.41 -31.06 13.15
CA ASP A 48 14.92 -30.36 11.95
C ASP A 48 14.39 -31.29 10.84
N TRP A 49 14.25 -32.59 11.12
CA TRP A 49 13.84 -33.58 10.14
C TRP A 49 12.68 -34.44 10.63
N GLY A 50 11.84 -34.85 9.70
CA GLY A 50 10.64 -35.62 9.95
C GLY A 50 10.29 -36.56 8.81
N GLY A 51 9.16 -37.26 8.96
CA GLY A 51 8.75 -38.36 8.08
C GLY A 51 9.32 -39.71 8.52
N ASP A 52 8.75 -40.79 7.99
CA ASP A 52 9.04 -42.16 8.43
C ASP A 52 10.52 -42.59 8.26
N LEU A 53 11.26 -41.89 7.39
CA LEU A 53 12.68 -42.11 7.12
C LEU A 53 13.49 -40.82 7.30
N CYS A 54 12.99 -39.82 8.04
CA CYS A 54 13.64 -38.52 8.24
C CYS A 54 14.03 -37.80 6.94
N GLN A 55 13.25 -38.00 5.88
CA GLN A 55 13.49 -37.45 4.56
C GLN A 55 12.89 -36.05 4.36
N SER A 56 12.03 -35.62 5.27
CA SER A 56 11.30 -34.35 5.15
C SER A 56 11.93 -33.32 6.08
N PRO A 57 12.44 -32.18 5.57
CA PRO A 57 12.83 -31.08 6.43
C PRO A 57 11.60 -30.53 7.16
N ILE A 58 11.75 -30.20 8.44
CA ILE A 58 10.71 -29.53 9.23
C ILE A 58 10.84 -28.03 8.96
N CYS A 59 9.82 -27.46 8.34
CA CYS A 59 9.69 -26.02 8.16
C CYS A 59 8.74 -25.41 9.22
N PRO A 60 8.77 -24.08 9.42
CA PRO A 60 7.81 -23.39 10.27
C PRO A 60 6.35 -23.71 9.90
N GLY A 61 5.49 -23.79 10.92
CA GLY A 61 4.06 -24.07 10.78
C GLY A 61 3.58 -25.19 11.71
N GLU A 62 2.28 -25.27 11.97
CA GLU A 62 1.73 -26.33 12.85
C GLU A 62 1.84 -27.73 12.22
N ASP A 63 1.88 -27.79 10.88
CA ASP A 63 2.05 -29.02 10.11
C ASP A 63 3.51 -29.36 9.79
N GLY A 64 4.48 -28.52 10.21
CA GLY A 64 5.89 -28.67 9.86
C GLY A 64 6.19 -28.46 8.38
N ALA A 65 5.26 -27.89 7.62
CA ALA A 65 5.30 -27.82 6.16
C ALA A 65 4.68 -26.51 5.61
N CYS A 66 4.97 -25.37 6.25
CA CYS A 66 4.48 -24.06 5.83
C CYS A 66 2.95 -23.96 5.80
N ASN A 67 2.28 -24.67 6.72
CA ASN A 67 0.82 -24.78 6.84
C ASN A 67 0.12 -25.20 5.54
N GLY A 68 0.82 -25.90 4.65
CA GLY A 68 0.34 -26.30 3.33
C GLY A 68 0.17 -25.14 2.33
N HIS A 69 0.65 -23.94 2.68
CA HIS A 69 0.48 -22.71 1.90
C HIS A 69 1.77 -22.20 1.26
N GLY A 70 2.84 -22.98 1.35
CA GLY A 70 4.14 -22.63 0.79
C GLY A 70 4.98 -23.86 0.44
N ALA A 71 6.13 -23.58 -0.15
CA ALA A 71 7.17 -24.59 -0.35
C ALA A 71 8.25 -24.43 0.73
N CYS A 72 8.61 -25.54 1.37
CA CYS A 72 9.69 -25.58 2.34
C CYS A 72 11.06 -25.54 1.64
N ASN A 73 11.92 -24.58 1.98
CA ASN A 73 13.31 -24.57 1.56
C ASN A 73 14.12 -25.50 2.46
N SER A 74 14.50 -26.67 1.93
CA SER A 74 15.18 -27.72 2.69
C SER A 74 16.59 -27.39 3.18
N TYR A 75 17.21 -26.30 2.73
CA TYR A 75 18.54 -25.88 3.18
C TYR A 75 18.47 -24.81 4.28
N LEU A 76 17.51 -23.89 4.18
CA LEU A 76 17.35 -22.79 5.14
C LEU A 76 16.29 -23.10 6.22
N HIS A 77 15.48 -24.13 6.02
CA HIS A 77 14.28 -24.42 6.82
C HIS A 77 13.33 -23.20 6.88
N GLU A 78 13.21 -22.50 5.76
CA GLU A 78 12.37 -21.31 5.60
C GLU A 78 11.25 -21.57 4.59
N CYS A 79 10.09 -20.96 4.82
CA CYS A 79 8.95 -21.10 3.93
C CYS A 79 8.97 -20.07 2.79
N VAL A 80 8.74 -20.55 1.57
CA VAL A 80 8.43 -19.71 0.42
C VAL A 80 6.92 -19.76 0.20
N CYS A 81 6.22 -18.71 0.63
CA CYS A 81 4.76 -18.69 0.59
C CYS A 81 4.21 -18.62 -0.82
N GLY A 82 3.14 -19.38 -1.05
CA GLY A 82 2.32 -19.30 -2.24
C GLY A 82 1.57 -17.97 -2.32
N VAL A 83 1.03 -17.68 -3.50
CA VAL A 83 0.26 -16.46 -3.73
C VAL A 83 -0.88 -16.35 -2.72
N GLY A 84 -0.98 -15.21 -2.05
CA GLY A 84 -2.03 -14.94 -1.07
C GLY A 84 -1.69 -15.35 0.35
N TRP A 85 -0.47 -15.81 0.64
CA TRP A 85 0.01 -16.17 1.98
C TRP A 85 1.35 -15.48 2.28
N SER A 86 1.59 -15.21 3.56
CA SER A 86 2.75 -14.46 4.05
C SER A 86 3.20 -14.98 5.41
N GLY A 87 4.23 -14.36 5.99
CA GLY A 87 4.79 -14.75 7.27
C GLY A 87 5.76 -15.92 7.15
N ASP A 88 6.48 -16.19 8.23
CA ASP A 88 7.59 -17.16 8.24
C ASP A 88 7.11 -18.61 8.07
N ASP A 89 5.83 -18.87 8.33
CA ASP A 89 5.17 -20.17 8.25
C ASP A 89 4.03 -20.22 7.22
N CYS A 90 3.83 -19.16 6.43
CA CYS A 90 2.74 -19.03 5.47
C CYS A 90 1.32 -19.15 6.06
N SER A 91 1.15 -18.86 7.36
CA SER A 91 -0.16 -18.82 8.02
C SER A 91 -1.00 -17.59 7.66
N PRO A 92 -0.49 -16.35 7.68
CA PRO A 92 -1.32 -15.19 7.35
C PRO A 92 -1.65 -15.12 5.87
N ALA A 93 -2.93 -15.34 5.53
CA ALA A 93 -3.49 -14.99 4.23
C ALA A 93 -3.33 -13.47 4.03
N ILE A 94 -2.92 -13.00 2.83
CA ILE A 94 -2.60 -11.59 2.57
C ILE A 94 -3.81 -10.77 2.11
N CYS A 95 -4.84 -11.42 1.57
CA CYS A 95 -6.06 -10.72 1.15
C CYS A 95 -7.33 -11.27 1.80
N PHE A 96 -7.28 -12.39 2.52
CA PHE A 96 -8.47 -13.01 3.06
C PHE A 96 -8.59 -12.80 4.57
N ASP A 97 -9.81 -12.67 5.06
CA ASP A 97 -10.11 -12.55 6.50
C ASP A 97 -11.39 -13.31 6.90
N GLY A 98 -11.69 -13.26 8.19
CA GLY A 98 -12.87 -13.86 8.80
C GLY A 98 -12.64 -15.27 9.36
N PRO A 99 -13.66 -15.87 10.00
CA PRO A 99 -13.53 -17.14 10.75
C PRO A 99 -13.09 -18.36 9.91
N SER A 100 -13.11 -18.23 8.59
CA SER A 100 -12.72 -19.29 7.66
C SER A 100 -11.89 -18.77 6.48
N CYS A 101 -11.34 -17.55 6.58
CA CYS A 101 -10.57 -16.90 5.50
C CYS A 101 -11.31 -16.90 4.14
N THR A 102 -12.64 -16.72 4.16
CA THR A 102 -13.48 -16.75 2.96
C THR A 102 -13.82 -15.37 2.42
N ARG A 103 -13.46 -14.31 3.14
CA ARG A 103 -13.78 -12.93 2.74
C ARG A 103 -12.53 -12.29 2.17
N GLU A 104 -12.47 -12.17 0.85
CA GLU A 104 -11.41 -11.42 0.17
C GLU A 104 -11.62 -9.92 0.45
N CYS A 105 -10.61 -9.28 1.04
CA CYS A 105 -10.60 -7.87 1.40
C CYS A 105 -11.87 -7.44 2.15
N SER A 106 -12.27 -8.22 3.16
CA SER A 106 -13.53 -8.03 3.91
C SER A 106 -14.82 -7.98 3.05
N ASN A 107 -14.75 -8.40 1.78
CA ASN A 107 -15.76 -8.18 0.72
C ASN A 107 -15.98 -6.72 0.32
N HIS A 108 -14.98 -5.87 0.54
CA HIS A 108 -15.00 -4.43 0.32
C HIS A 108 -13.76 -3.96 -0.45
N GLY A 109 -13.28 -4.81 -1.37
CA GLY A 109 -12.13 -4.51 -2.19
C GLY A 109 -11.75 -5.69 -3.07
N THR A 110 -10.67 -5.51 -3.84
CA THR A 110 -10.11 -6.53 -4.72
C THR A 110 -8.66 -6.81 -4.34
N CYS A 111 -8.25 -8.08 -4.31
CA CYS A 111 -6.86 -8.43 -4.08
C CYS A 111 -6.03 -8.19 -5.35
N VAL A 112 -5.03 -7.31 -5.27
CA VAL A 112 -4.10 -7.00 -6.35
C VAL A 112 -2.67 -7.11 -5.83
N ASN A 113 -1.86 -7.98 -6.45
CA ASN A 113 -0.46 -8.23 -6.08
C ASN A 113 -0.22 -8.55 -4.59
N GLY A 114 -1.18 -9.20 -3.91
CA GLY A 114 -1.07 -9.48 -2.48
C GLY A 114 -1.29 -8.23 -1.61
N GLY A 115 -2.13 -7.30 -2.04
CA GLY A 115 -2.66 -6.22 -1.21
C GLY A 115 -4.11 -5.96 -1.59
N CYS A 116 -4.91 -5.44 -0.67
CA CYS A 116 -6.30 -5.09 -0.97
C CYS A 116 -6.42 -3.67 -1.51
N GLU A 117 -6.96 -3.54 -2.72
CA GLU A 117 -7.47 -2.27 -3.25
C GLU A 117 -8.92 -2.11 -2.77
N CYS A 118 -9.14 -1.20 -1.82
CA CYS A 118 -10.44 -1.04 -1.19
C CYS A 118 -11.46 -0.30 -2.04
N ASP A 119 -12.72 -0.71 -1.91
CA ASP A 119 -13.87 0.02 -2.44
C ASP A 119 -13.97 1.40 -1.80
N THR A 120 -14.69 2.32 -2.47
CA THR A 120 -14.91 3.67 -1.95
C THR A 120 -15.47 3.61 -0.53
N ALA A 121 -14.89 4.44 0.36
CA ALA A 121 -15.26 4.54 1.78
C ALA A 121 -14.96 3.31 2.64
N TRP A 122 -14.10 2.40 2.17
CA TRP A 122 -13.51 1.30 2.93
C TRP A 122 -12.00 1.43 3.00
N TRP A 123 -11.43 1.05 4.15
CA TRP A 123 -10.05 1.36 4.49
C TRP A 123 -9.38 0.22 5.26
N GLY A 124 -8.06 0.37 5.42
CA GLY A 124 -7.19 -0.58 6.11
C GLY A 124 -6.65 -1.66 5.18
N GLU A 125 -5.68 -2.43 5.67
CA GLU A 125 -4.95 -3.44 4.89
C GLU A 125 -5.88 -4.47 4.21
N ARG A 126 -7.03 -4.76 4.84
CA ARG A 126 -8.04 -5.72 4.38
C ARG A 126 -9.40 -5.10 4.07
N CYS A 127 -9.49 -3.78 3.97
CA CYS A 127 -10.75 -3.07 3.70
C CYS A 127 -11.87 -3.32 4.73
N GLY A 128 -11.53 -3.78 5.93
CA GLY A 128 -12.50 -4.04 7.00
C GLY A 128 -12.89 -2.79 7.79
N ILE A 129 -12.22 -1.65 7.56
CA ILE A 129 -12.49 -0.40 8.28
C ILE A 129 -13.50 0.39 7.46
N ARG A 130 -14.72 0.52 7.99
CA ARG A 130 -15.75 1.39 7.42
C ARG A 130 -15.39 2.85 7.68
N GLY A 131 -15.27 3.66 6.63
CA GLY A 131 -14.95 5.08 6.72
C GLY A 131 -15.76 5.89 5.73
N CYS A 132 -15.15 6.93 5.16
CA CYS A 132 -15.77 7.82 4.18
C CYS A 132 -14.93 7.92 2.90
N PRO A 133 -15.48 8.42 1.78
CA PRO A 133 -14.71 8.72 0.57
C PRO A 133 -13.53 9.65 0.87
N GLY A 134 -12.44 9.54 0.10
CA GLY A 134 -11.22 10.29 0.37
C GLY A 134 -10.06 9.83 -0.50
N VAL A 135 -8.99 10.63 -0.54
CA VAL A 135 -7.70 10.27 -1.13
C VAL A 135 -6.67 10.11 -0.02
N GLY A 136 -5.99 8.96 0.03
CA GLY A 136 -5.02 8.63 1.08
C GLY A 136 -5.66 8.25 2.43
N GLU A 137 -6.68 8.99 2.86
CA GLU A 137 -7.45 8.74 4.07
C GLU A 137 -8.91 9.21 3.95
N SER A 138 -9.75 8.90 4.95
CA SER A 138 -11.14 9.35 4.97
C SER A 138 -11.25 10.87 4.92
N CYS A 139 -12.12 11.38 4.04
CA CYS A 139 -12.30 12.82 3.81
C CYS A 139 -11.02 13.54 3.39
N SER A 140 -10.05 12.81 2.83
CA SER A 140 -8.76 13.33 2.36
C SER A 140 -7.99 14.12 3.44
N GLY A 141 -8.27 13.85 4.73
CA GLY A 141 -7.70 14.59 5.86
C GLY A 141 -8.30 15.99 6.10
N HIS A 142 -9.28 16.40 5.28
CA HIS A 142 -9.88 17.74 5.27
C HIS A 142 -11.35 17.72 5.69
N GLY A 143 -11.71 16.86 6.63
CA GLY A 143 -13.05 16.82 7.16
C GLY A 143 -13.27 15.76 8.22
N THR A 144 -14.45 15.82 8.82
CA THR A 144 -14.92 14.81 9.77
C THR A 144 -15.76 13.77 9.05
N CYS A 145 -15.39 12.49 9.18
CA CYS A 145 -16.14 11.37 8.62
C CYS A 145 -17.28 10.94 9.55
N ASN A 146 -18.48 10.71 8.99
CA ASN A 146 -19.53 9.89 9.61
C ASN A 146 -19.50 8.47 8.99
N PRO A 147 -18.91 7.46 9.65
CA PRO A 147 -18.78 6.12 9.07
C PRO A 147 -20.10 5.35 8.90
N GLU A 148 -21.16 5.74 9.62
CA GLU A 148 -22.46 5.07 9.50
C GLU A 148 -23.16 5.43 8.18
N GLU A 149 -23.06 6.71 7.82
CA GLU A 149 -23.61 7.27 6.58
C GLU A 149 -22.58 7.26 5.44
N GLN A 150 -21.29 7.08 5.75
CA GLN A 150 -20.15 7.18 4.84
C GLN A 150 -20.10 8.53 4.12
N VAL A 151 -20.39 9.60 4.87
CA VAL A 151 -20.42 10.97 4.37
C VAL A 151 -19.40 11.81 5.12
N CYS A 152 -18.66 12.61 4.36
CA CYS A 152 -17.74 13.60 4.89
C CYS A 152 -18.45 14.92 5.18
N ARG A 153 -18.11 15.51 6.33
CA ARG A 153 -18.32 16.93 6.59
C ARG A 153 -16.98 17.64 6.43
N CYS A 154 -16.81 18.37 5.33
CA CYS A 154 -15.56 19.04 5.03
C CYS A 154 -15.25 20.18 6.00
N ASP A 155 -13.96 20.37 6.24
CA ASP A 155 -13.43 21.50 6.98
C ASP A 155 -13.55 22.79 6.14
N PRO A 156 -13.53 23.97 6.78
CA PRO A 156 -13.62 25.24 6.05
C PRO A 156 -12.53 25.38 5.00
N GLY A 157 -12.92 25.70 3.77
CA GLY A 157 -12.01 25.82 2.63
C GLY A 157 -11.87 24.54 1.80
N TRP A 158 -12.62 23.48 2.13
CA TRP A 158 -12.70 22.25 1.37
C TRP A 158 -14.14 21.87 1.06
N ARG A 159 -14.34 21.23 -0.09
CA ARG A 159 -15.64 20.77 -0.58
C ARG A 159 -15.51 19.47 -1.36
N GLY A 160 -16.65 18.95 -1.79
CA GLY A 160 -16.77 17.65 -2.46
C GLY A 160 -17.19 16.55 -1.50
N VAL A 161 -17.50 15.37 -2.06
CA VAL A 161 -17.96 14.21 -1.28
C VAL A 161 -16.85 13.57 -0.44
N ASP A 162 -15.60 13.85 -0.81
CA ASP A 162 -14.36 13.31 -0.27
C ASP A 162 -13.45 14.41 0.34
N CYS A 163 -13.93 15.66 0.34
CA CYS A 163 -13.22 16.86 0.80
C CYS A 163 -11.84 17.07 0.15
N ASN A 164 -11.64 16.58 -1.07
CA ASN A 164 -10.39 16.74 -1.80
C ASN A 164 -10.38 17.97 -2.73
N THR A 165 -11.50 18.69 -2.82
CA THR A 165 -11.60 19.88 -3.67
C THR A 165 -11.46 21.14 -2.83
N PRO A 166 -10.47 22.00 -3.09
CA PRO A 166 -10.40 23.31 -2.46
C PRO A 166 -11.65 24.16 -2.73
N ASP A 167 -12.09 24.90 -1.72
CA ASP A 167 -13.18 25.86 -1.77
C ASP A 167 -12.62 27.25 -1.45
N CYS A 168 -12.13 27.92 -2.48
CA CYS A 168 -11.48 29.21 -2.34
C CYS A 168 -12.52 30.34 -2.35
N PRO A 169 -12.24 31.45 -1.67
CA PRO A 169 -13.11 32.61 -1.74
C PRO A 169 -13.16 33.24 -3.15
N GLY A 170 -14.32 33.80 -3.49
CA GLY A 170 -14.66 34.26 -4.84
C GLY A 170 -15.63 33.29 -5.52
N GLU A 171 -16.56 33.78 -6.35
CA GLU A 171 -17.49 32.93 -7.10
C GLU A 171 -17.44 33.29 -8.59
N PRO A 172 -16.87 32.42 -9.45
CA PRO A 172 -16.20 31.15 -9.15
C PRO A 172 -14.89 31.35 -8.36
N ASP A 173 -14.29 30.27 -7.83
CA ASP A 173 -13.03 30.28 -7.05
C ASP A 173 -12.02 31.31 -7.60
N CYS A 174 -11.49 32.17 -6.73
CA CYS A 174 -10.57 33.26 -7.08
C CYS A 174 -11.09 34.24 -8.16
N ASN A 175 -12.43 34.39 -8.26
CA ASN A 175 -13.14 35.17 -9.27
C ASN A 175 -12.78 34.79 -10.72
N ALA A 176 -12.34 33.54 -10.96
CA ALA A 176 -11.73 33.09 -12.21
C ALA A 176 -10.51 33.93 -12.67
N ARG A 177 -9.83 34.57 -11.72
CA ARG A 177 -8.66 35.42 -11.93
C ARG A 177 -7.43 34.92 -11.18
N GLY A 178 -7.46 33.67 -10.75
CA GLY A 178 -6.29 33.03 -10.19
C GLY A 178 -6.52 31.55 -9.90
N ASP A 179 -5.45 30.89 -9.50
CA ASP A 179 -5.46 29.49 -9.09
C ASP A 179 -5.68 29.38 -7.57
N CYS A 180 -6.57 28.47 -7.19
CA CYS A 180 -6.81 28.14 -5.79
C CYS A 180 -5.67 27.22 -5.30
N ASP A 181 -4.86 27.73 -4.38
CA ASP A 181 -3.71 27.01 -3.85
C ASP A 181 -4.09 26.27 -2.55
N PRO A 182 -4.00 24.93 -2.52
CA PRO A 182 -4.24 24.15 -1.31
C PRO A 182 -3.06 24.17 -0.31
N ASP A 183 -1.97 24.93 -0.56
CA ASP A 183 -0.73 24.88 0.23
C ASP A 183 -0.94 24.84 1.76
N GLU A 184 -0.45 23.74 2.36
CA GLU A 184 -0.44 23.40 3.78
C GLU A 184 0.27 24.46 4.66
N ALA A 185 1.03 25.38 4.05
CA ALA A 185 1.54 26.56 4.73
C ALA A 185 0.42 27.44 5.32
N TYR A 186 -0.78 27.38 4.75
CA TYR A 186 -1.96 28.09 5.22
C TYR A 186 -2.95 27.10 5.85
N SER A 187 -3.60 27.49 6.94
CA SER A 187 -4.59 26.63 7.62
C SER A 187 -5.87 26.34 6.80
N ARG A 188 -5.92 26.77 5.53
CA ARG A 188 -6.99 26.57 4.55
C ARG A 188 -6.49 26.99 3.16
N PRO A 189 -7.10 26.48 2.06
CA PRO A 189 -6.80 26.94 0.71
C PRO A 189 -7.07 28.43 0.51
N ILE A 190 -6.20 29.11 -0.25
CA ILE A 190 -6.30 30.55 -0.54
C ILE A 190 -5.97 30.85 -2.01
N CYS A 191 -6.52 31.96 -2.52
CA CYS A 191 -6.04 32.57 -3.75
C CYS A 191 -4.75 33.35 -3.41
N GLY A 192 -3.61 32.66 -3.39
CA GLY A 192 -2.33 33.28 -3.04
C GLY A 192 -1.96 34.41 -4.01
N THR A 193 -1.10 35.33 -3.57
CA THR A 193 -0.62 36.47 -4.38
C THR A 193 0.11 36.03 -5.66
N CYS A 194 0.67 34.81 -5.68
CA CYS A 194 1.31 34.21 -6.86
C CYS A 194 0.33 33.42 -7.75
N GLY A 195 -0.88 33.16 -7.27
CA GLY A 195 -1.93 32.47 -8.03
C GLY A 195 -2.77 33.42 -8.87
N CYS A 196 -2.74 34.73 -8.62
CA CYS A 196 -3.50 35.69 -9.40
C CYS A 196 -2.97 35.83 -10.84
N ALA A 197 -3.89 36.00 -11.79
CA ALA A 197 -3.57 36.34 -13.18
C ALA A 197 -2.82 37.67 -13.24
N ALA A 198 -1.99 37.84 -14.28
CA ALA A 198 -1.19 39.05 -14.45
C ALA A 198 -2.06 40.33 -14.30
N GLY A 199 -1.59 41.27 -13.48
CA GLY A 199 -2.32 42.51 -13.17
C GLY A 199 -3.29 42.41 -12.00
N TRP A 200 -3.41 41.27 -11.33
CA TRP A 200 -4.27 41.10 -10.16
C TRP A 200 -3.46 40.69 -8.93
N THR A 201 -3.87 41.20 -7.78
CA THR A 201 -3.25 40.91 -6.48
C THR A 201 -4.31 40.89 -5.38
N GLY A 202 -3.85 40.71 -4.14
CA GLY A 202 -4.68 40.57 -2.96
C GLY A 202 -5.23 39.15 -2.79
N THR A 203 -5.75 38.88 -1.60
CA THR A 203 -6.18 37.53 -1.14
C THR A 203 -7.31 36.90 -1.97
N PHE A 204 -7.97 37.68 -2.83
CA PHE A 204 -9.10 37.24 -3.66
C PHE A 204 -8.93 37.60 -5.15
N CYS A 205 -7.74 38.07 -5.54
CA CYS A 205 -7.46 38.58 -6.91
C CYS A 205 -8.46 39.67 -7.36
N THR A 206 -8.86 40.54 -6.43
CA THR A 206 -9.78 41.66 -6.67
C THR A 206 -9.08 43.02 -6.73
N GLU A 207 -7.80 43.07 -6.36
CA GLU A 207 -6.99 44.29 -6.33
C GLU A 207 -6.09 44.34 -7.57
N PHE A 208 -5.77 45.54 -8.06
CA PHE A 208 -4.90 45.71 -9.22
C PHE A 208 -3.43 45.68 -8.81
N ASP A 209 -2.62 44.87 -9.51
CA ASP A 209 -1.18 44.77 -9.28
C ASP A 209 -0.41 45.79 -10.12
N CYS A 210 -0.44 47.06 -9.70
CA CYS A 210 0.37 48.10 -10.34
C CYS A 210 1.83 48.05 -9.88
N ALA A 211 2.75 48.30 -10.81
CA ALA A 211 4.17 48.31 -10.55
C ALA A 211 4.54 49.26 -9.38
N ASN A 212 5.15 48.69 -8.33
CA ASN A 212 5.51 49.38 -7.08
C ASN A 212 4.40 50.24 -6.46
N ASN A 213 3.13 49.85 -6.65
CA ASN A 213 1.98 50.62 -6.16
C ASN A 213 2.04 52.11 -6.56
N CYS A 214 2.45 52.37 -7.81
CA CYS A 214 2.62 53.70 -8.38
C CYS A 214 3.50 54.64 -7.54
N SER A 215 4.50 54.09 -6.83
CA SER A 215 5.40 54.82 -5.93
C SER A 215 4.69 55.72 -4.91
N ALA A 216 3.40 55.48 -4.63
CA ALA A 216 2.51 56.36 -3.86
C ALA A 216 2.31 57.77 -4.44
N HIS A 217 2.52 57.94 -5.75
CA HIS A 217 2.50 59.21 -6.49
C HIS A 217 1.65 59.14 -7.77
N GLY A 218 0.79 58.13 -7.85
CA GLY A 218 -0.17 57.95 -8.92
C GLY A 218 -1.33 57.08 -8.47
N THR A 219 -2.38 57.03 -9.29
CA THR A 219 -3.53 56.15 -9.08
C THR A 219 -3.40 54.93 -9.98
N CYS A 220 -3.55 53.73 -9.41
CA CYS A 220 -3.60 52.49 -10.17
C CYS A 220 -4.98 52.35 -10.83
N VAL A 221 -5.03 52.34 -12.16
CA VAL A 221 -6.27 52.27 -12.94
C VAL A 221 -6.25 51.08 -13.89
N TRP A 222 -7.45 50.62 -14.26
CA TRP A 222 -7.63 49.59 -15.28
C TRP A 222 -8.67 50.07 -16.28
N ASP A 223 -8.21 50.39 -17.48
CA ASP A 223 -9.08 50.65 -18.60
C ASP A 223 -9.37 49.34 -19.32
N ASN A 224 -10.65 49.11 -19.65
CA ASN A 224 -11.14 47.88 -20.33
C ASN A 224 -10.56 47.66 -21.74
N GLY A 225 -9.47 48.36 -22.11
CA GLY A 225 -8.74 48.26 -23.37
C GLY A 225 -7.24 47.96 -23.22
N ASP A 226 -6.67 47.95 -22.01
CA ASP A 226 -5.26 47.61 -21.78
C ASP A 226 -5.11 46.19 -21.23
N ASP A 227 -4.01 45.52 -21.61
CA ASP A 227 -3.72 44.13 -21.23
C ASP A 227 -3.43 43.96 -19.72
N LEU A 228 -3.03 45.04 -19.02
CA LEU A 228 -2.67 45.06 -17.59
C LEU A 228 -3.02 46.43 -16.96
N PRO A 229 -3.27 46.53 -15.64
CA PRO A 229 -3.45 47.80 -14.95
C PRO A 229 -2.19 48.68 -15.05
N HIS A 230 -2.37 50.00 -15.09
CA HIS A 230 -1.28 50.97 -15.18
C HIS A 230 -1.44 52.12 -14.19
N CYS A 231 -0.36 52.87 -13.99
CA CYS A 231 -0.36 54.03 -13.11
C CYS A 231 -0.72 55.32 -13.87
N GLU A 232 -1.68 56.08 -13.37
CA GLU A 232 -1.91 57.48 -13.75
C GLU A 232 -1.18 58.40 -12.76
N CYS A 233 -0.09 59.03 -13.21
CA CYS A 233 0.78 59.82 -12.34
C CYS A 233 0.20 61.18 -11.98
N GLU A 234 0.44 61.58 -10.72
CA GLU A 234 0.16 62.93 -10.28
C GLU A 234 1.07 63.96 -10.99
N PRO A 235 0.66 65.24 -11.12
CA PRO A 235 1.46 66.26 -11.77
C PRO A 235 2.87 66.38 -11.15
N GLY A 236 3.90 66.19 -11.98
CA GLY A 236 5.31 66.23 -11.56
C GLY A 236 5.98 64.86 -11.47
N PHE A 237 5.22 63.78 -11.59
CA PHE A 237 5.72 62.40 -11.66
C PHE A 237 5.52 61.81 -13.06
N ALA A 238 6.39 60.90 -13.47
CA ALA A 238 6.40 60.33 -14.81
C ALA A 238 7.10 58.96 -14.85
N GLY A 239 6.77 58.17 -15.86
CA GLY A 239 7.24 56.79 -16.01
C GLY A 239 6.19 55.79 -15.56
N ASP A 240 6.46 54.50 -15.75
CA ASP A 240 5.47 53.43 -15.57
C ASP A 240 5.00 53.26 -14.09
N ASN A 241 5.74 53.84 -13.13
CA ASN A 241 5.49 53.71 -11.69
C ASN A 241 5.34 55.07 -10.96
N CYS A 242 5.28 56.20 -11.67
CA CYS A 242 5.11 57.56 -11.09
C CYS A 242 6.11 58.02 -9.99
#